data_AF-A0AA91PTA4-F1
#
_entry.id   AF-A0AA91PTA4-F1
#
_cell.length_a   1.000
_cell.length_b   1.000
_cell.length_c   1.000
_cell.angle_alpha   90.00
_cell.angle_beta   90.00
_cell.angle_gamma   90.00
#
_symmetry.space_group_name_H-M   'P 1'
#
loop_
_entity.id
_entity.type
_entity.pdbx_description
1 polymer ?
#
loop_
_entity_poly.entity_id
_entity_poly.type
_entity_poly.pdbx_seq_one_letter_code
_entity_poly.pdbx_strand_id
1 'polypeptide(L)'
;MDSRLVGSRMKQKRIELGLTQADVSTKCGISTRYYGSIENGRNSPSIEKMELISEALCVSLHFLLNDRIEDMETRVNLEKQRLDNLFDDIPRDKLNLVEGLIIQAARLRILLDDNWKDIIENGEYEKFKQSENQLAYDRKRPIVESYDNRDKTYQAIIKQLTDLLPRGPKKDKKSKLLGRG
;
A
#
# COMPACT_ATOMS: atom_id res chain seq x y z
N MET A 1 1.06 -14.97 4.63
CA MET A 1 0.34 -14.74 5.89
C MET A 1 1.37 -14.75 7.01
N ASP A 2 1.73 -13.57 7.51
CA ASP A 2 2.63 -13.52 8.66
C ASP A 2 1.84 -13.89 9.93
N SER A 3 2.18 -15.05 10.50
CA SER A 3 1.51 -15.57 11.69
C SER A 3 1.71 -14.67 12.92
N ARG A 4 2.76 -13.85 12.95
CA ARG A 4 3.01 -12.87 14.02
C ARG A 4 2.02 -11.71 13.98
N LEU A 5 1.67 -11.24 12.78
CA LEU A 5 0.74 -10.12 12.63
C LEU A 5 -0.68 -10.51 12.96
N VAL A 6 -1.08 -11.69 12.51
CA VAL A 6 -2.40 -12.23 12.81
C VAL A 6 -2.54 -12.47 14.30
N GLY A 7 -1.52 -13.06 14.93
CA GLY A 7 -1.46 -13.18 16.39
C GLY A 7 -1.54 -11.83 17.13
N SER A 8 -0.85 -10.80 16.62
CA SER A 8 -0.88 -9.46 17.20
C SER A 8 -2.26 -8.79 17.07
N ARG A 9 -2.93 -8.91 15.92
CA ARG A 9 -4.30 -8.41 15.71
C ARG A 9 -5.31 -9.12 16.61
N MET A 10 -5.19 -10.44 16.76
CA MET A 10 -6.00 -11.23 17.70
C MET A 10 -5.82 -10.72 19.14
N LYS A 11 -4.57 -10.52 19.56
CA LYS A 11 -4.24 -10.02 20.90
C LYS A 11 -4.81 -8.63 21.15
N GLN A 12 -4.64 -7.72 20.20
CA GLN A 12 -5.17 -6.37 20.29
C GLN A 12 -6.70 -6.39 20.43
N LYS A 13 -7.39 -7.11 19.54
CA LYS A 13 -8.85 -7.17 19.56
C LYS A 13 -9.38 -7.79 20.85
N ARG A 14 -8.72 -8.82 21.35
CA ARG A 14 -9.05 -9.44 22.64
C ARG A 14 -8.96 -8.42 23.79
N ILE A 15 -7.89 -7.62 23.83
CA ILE A 15 -7.69 -6.60 24.88
C ILE A 15 -8.75 -5.50 24.77
N GLU A 16 -9.09 -5.04 23.55
CA GLU A 16 -10.16 -4.06 23.32
C GLU A 16 -11.52 -4.54 23.85
N LEU A 17 -11.79 -5.85 23.76
CA LEU A 17 -13.01 -6.48 24.26
C LEU A 17 -12.96 -6.80 25.76
N GLY A 18 -11.84 -6.51 26.45
CA GLY A 18 -11.66 -6.82 27.87
C GLY A 18 -11.59 -8.32 28.18
N LEU A 19 -11.24 -9.16 27.20
CA LEU A 19 -11.23 -10.61 27.33
C LEU A 19 -9.84 -11.14 27.73
N THR A 20 -9.81 -12.20 28.53
CA THR A 20 -8.59 -12.99 28.79
C THR A 20 -8.34 -13.99 27.67
N GLN A 21 -7.11 -14.52 27.57
CA GLN A 21 -6.81 -15.62 26.64
C GLN A 21 -7.68 -16.86 26.92
N ALA A 22 -8.01 -17.09 28.20
CA ALA A 22 -8.88 -18.18 28.62
C ALA A 22 -10.30 -18.00 28.05
N ASP A 23 -10.85 -16.79 28.12
CA ASP A 23 -12.20 -16.48 27.64
C ASP A 23 -12.33 -16.77 26.13
N VAL A 24 -11.38 -16.28 25.34
CA VAL A 24 -11.39 -16.51 23.89
C VAL A 24 -11.17 -18.00 23.59
N SER A 25 -10.20 -18.65 24.26
CA SER A 25 -9.93 -20.07 24.04
C SER A 25 -11.13 -20.97 24.33
N THR A 26 -11.93 -20.62 25.34
CA THR A 26 -13.17 -21.31 25.70
C THR A 26 -14.23 -21.14 24.62
N LYS A 27 -14.42 -19.92 24.11
CA LYS A 27 -15.37 -19.61 23.04
C LYS A 27 -15.04 -20.34 21.73
N CYS A 28 -13.76 -20.49 21.39
CA CYS A 28 -13.32 -21.14 20.14
C CYS A 28 -13.12 -22.65 20.26
N GLY A 29 -13.29 -23.24 21.46
CA GLY A 29 -13.05 -24.67 21.68
C GLY A 29 -11.60 -25.10 21.44
N ILE A 30 -10.62 -24.28 21.87
CA ILE A 30 -9.18 -24.57 21.76
C ILE A 30 -8.49 -24.40 23.11
N SER A 31 -7.30 -24.98 23.28
CA SER A 31 -6.56 -24.79 24.53
C SER A 31 -6.02 -23.36 24.67
N THR A 32 -6.02 -22.84 25.90
CA THR A 32 -5.46 -21.51 26.21
C THR A 32 -3.98 -21.41 25.82
N ARG A 33 -3.21 -22.51 25.99
CA ARG A 33 -1.82 -22.60 25.55
C ARG A 33 -1.69 -22.45 24.03
N TYR A 34 -2.55 -23.11 23.26
CA TYR A 34 -2.56 -23.01 21.81
C TYR A 34 -2.93 -21.60 21.35
N TYR A 35 -4.00 -21.03 21.91
CA TYR A 35 -4.41 -19.65 21.63
C TYR A 35 -3.30 -18.64 21.95
N GLY A 36 -2.67 -18.74 23.13
CA GLY A 36 -1.53 -17.89 23.49
C GLY A 36 -0.31 -18.11 22.59
N SER A 37 -0.10 -19.31 22.07
CA SER A 37 0.96 -19.59 21.09
C SER A 37 0.72 -18.89 19.75
N ILE A 38 -0.55 -18.74 19.34
CA ILE A 38 -0.93 -18.00 18.13
C ILE A 38 -0.71 -16.50 18.35
N GLU A 39 -1.17 -15.94 19.49
CA GLU A 39 -0.98 -14.51 19.78
C GLU A 39 0.50 -14.08 19.77
N ASN A 40 1.41 -14.99 20.13
CA ASN A 40 2.85 -14.75 20.12
C ASN A 40 3.53 -15.11 18.79
N GLY A 41 2.77 -15.46 17.74
CA GLY A 41 3.27 -15.80 16.42
C GLY A 41 4.09 -17.09 16.35
N ARG A 42 3.99 -17.96 17.35
CA ARG A 42 4.73 -19.24 17.42
C ARG A 42 3.99 -20.38 16.73
N ASN A 43 2.68 -20.23 16.52
CA ASN A 43 1.84 -21.19 15.82
C ASN A 43 0.93 -20.47 14.83
N SER A 44 0.73 -21.09 13.67
CA SER A 44 -0.22 -20.65 12.65
C SER A 44 -1.46 -21.55 12.69
N PRO A 45 -2.67 -21.02 13.00
CA PRO A 45 -3.87 -21.84 13.04
C PRO A 45 -4.37 -22.22 11.65
N SER A 46 -5.10 -23.34 11.54
CA SER A 46 -5.83 -23.68 10.32
C SER A 46 -6.94 -22.66 10.03
N ILE A 47 -7.42 -22.61 8.79
CA ILE A 47 -8.53 -21.73 8.37
C ILE A 47 -9.76 -21.94 9.27
N GLU A 48 -10.16 -23.20 9.49
CA GLU A 48 -11.30 -23.54 10.36
C GLU A 48 -11.13 -22.98 11.78
N LYS A 49 -9.93 -23.12 12.39
CA LYS A 49 -9.68 -22.55 13.73
C LYS A 49 -9.65 -21.03 13.71
N MET A 50 -9.22 -20.44 12.61
CA MET A 50 -9.17 -18.99 12.43
C MET A 50 -10.55 -18.37 12.26
N GLU A 51 -11.47 -19.05 11.58
CA GLU A 51 -12.88 -18.67 11.49
C GLU A 51 -13.51 -18.63 12.88
N LEU A 52 -13.35 -19.70 13.67
CA LEU A 52 -13.84 -19.76 15.06
C LEU A 52 -13.26 -18.65 15.95
N ILE A 53 -11.98 -18.32 15.76
CA ILE A 53 -11.34 -17.21 16.46
C ILE A 53 -11.92 -15.86 16.02
N SER A 54 -12.14 -15.67 14.71
CA SER A 54 -12.71 -14.43 14.18
C SER A 54 -14.12 -14.17 14.70
N GLU A 55 -14.94 -15.22 14.79
CA GLU A 55 -16.27 -15.18 15.38
C GLU A 55 -16.22 -14.84 16.88
N ALA A 56 -15.35 -15.52 17.64
CA ALA A 56 -15.21 -15.27 19.08
C ALA A 56 -14.71 -13.86 19.42
N LEU A 57 -13.97 -13.23 18.51
CA LEU A 57 -13.48 -11.85 18.61
C LEU A 57 -14.40 -10.83 17.92
N CYS A 58 -15.54 -11.27 17.36
CA CYS A 58 -16.50 -10.43 16.64
C CYS A 58 -15.85 -9.57 15.54
N VAL A 59 -14.95 -10.17 14.75
CA VAL A 59 -14.29 -9.53 13.61
C VAL A 59 -14.40 -10.41 12.36
N SER A 60 -14.30 -9.81 11.19
CA SER A 60 -14.24 -10.60 9.96
C SER A 60 -12.91 -11.36 9.88
N LEU A 61 -12.93 -12.54 9.26
CA LEU A 61 -11.71 -13.28 8.93
C LEU A 61 -10.75 -12.39 8.11
N HIS A 62 -11.28 -11.61 7.16
CA HIS A 62 -10.51 -10.64 6.39
C HIS A 62 -9.74 -9.67 7.28
N PHE A 63 -10.33 -9.15 8.38
CA PHE A 63 -9.63 -8.26 9.31
C PHE A 63 -8.43 -8.93 9.98
N LEU A 64 -8.57 -10.16 10.47
CA LEU A 64 -7.47 -10.89 11.09
C LEU A 64 -6.35 -11.19 10.08
N LEU A 65 -6.75 -11.56 8.88
CA LEU A 65 -5.88 -11.84 7.75
C LEU A 65 -5.29 -10.59 7.07
N ASN A 66 -5.70 -9.38 7.49
CA ASN A 66 -5.42 -8.16 6.74
C ASN A 66 -3.95 -7.73 6.83
N ASP A 67 -3.07 -8.44 6.13
CA ASP A 67 -1.67 -8.09 5.91
C ASP A 67 -1.51 -6.92 4.93
N ARG A 68 -2.60 -6.31 4.43
CA ARG A 68 -2.54 -5.23 3.45
C ARG A 68 -1.73 -4.02 3.92
N ILE A 69 -1.75 -3.69 5.20
CA ILE A 69 -0.97 -2.55 5.72
C ILE A 69 0.53 -2.88 5.68
N GLU A 70 0.92 -4.07 6.13
CA GLU A 70 2.33 -4.46 6.14
C GLU A 70 2.88 -4.79 4.75
N ASP A 71 2.07 -5.42 3.89
CA ASP A 71 2.38 -5.60 2.47
C ASP A 71 2.59 -4.23 1.80
N MET A 72 1.69 -3.28 2.07
CA MET A 72 1.80 -1.92 1.54
C MET A 72 3.04 -1.20 2.07
N GLU A 73 3.29 -1.21 3.38
CA GLU A 73 4.49 -0.59 3.96
C GLU A 73 5.77 -1.23 3.43
N THR A 74 5.81 -2.55 3.28
CA THR A 74 6.96 -3.27 2.72
C THR A 74 7.21 -2.87 1.27
N ARG A 75 6.16 -2.86 0.43
CA ARG A 75 6.24 -2.43 -0.97
C ARG A 75 6.64 -0.95 -1.09
N VAL A 76 6.11 -0.09 -0.24
CA VAL A 76 6.46 1.33 -0.17
C VAL A 76 7.93 1.50 0.25
N ASN A 77 8.41 0.77 1.24
CA ASN A 77 9.79 0.84 1.70
C ASN A 77 10.77 0.37 0.63
N LEU A 78 10.44 -0.70 -0.10
CA LEU A 78 11.24 -1.19 -1.22
C LEU A 78 11.31 -0.15 -2.35
N GLU A 79 10.18 0.46 -2.70
CA GLU A 79 10.14 1.51 -3.72
C GLU A 79 10.86 2.79 -3.26
N LYS A 80 10.74 3.15 -1.98
CA LYS A 80 11.49 4.25 -1.38
C LYS A 80 12.99 4.02 -1.54
N GLN A 81 13.50 2.84 -1.20
CA GLN A 81 14.92 2.50 -1.37
C GLN A 81 15.36 2.59 -2.83
N ARG A 82 14.51 2.13 -3.77
CA ARG A 82 14.79 2.26 -5.21
C ARG A 82 14.92 3.73 -5.63
N LEU A 83 14.02 4.59 -5.16
CA LEU A 83 14.03 6.02 -5.46
C LEU A 83 15.18 6.76 -4.77
N ASP A 84 15.51 6.42 -3.53
CA ASP A 84 16.69 6.95 -2.81
C ASP A 84 17.96 6.70 -3.63
N ASN A 85 18.14 5.48 -4.15
CA ASN A 85 19.29 5.13 -4.99
C ASN A 85 19.27 5.84 -6.35
N LEU A 86 18.10 6.15 -6.90
CA LEU A 86 17.96 6.81 -8.21
C LEU A 86 18.28 8.31 -8.14
N PHE A 87 18.12 8.91 -6.97
CA PHE A 87 18.22 10.34 -6.73
C PHE A 87 19.33 10.69 -5.72
N ASP A 88 20.34 9.83 -5.57
CA ASP A 88 21.46 9.99 -4.63
C ASP A 88 22.39 11.17 -4.98
N ASP A 89 22.46 11.53 -6.26
CA ASP A 89 23.22 12.66 -6.79
C ASP A 89 22.61 14.04 -6.46
N ILE A 90 21.42 14.11 -5.85
CA ILE A 90 20.81 15.40 -5.49
C ILE A 90 21.65 16.11 -4.40
N PRO A 91 21.95 17.42 -4.55
CA PRO A 91 22.71 18.19 -3.56
C PRO A 91 22.17 18.10 -2.13
N ARG A 92 23.10 17.97 -1.18
CA ARG A 92 22.79 17.69 0.24
C ARG A 92 21.99 18.79 0.95
N ASP A 93 22.08 20.03 0.48
CA ASP A 93 21.32 21.17 1.00
C ASP A 93 19.80 21.04 0.77
N LYS A 94 19.36 20.05 -0.04
CA LYS A 94 17.95 19.82 -0.38
C LYS A 94 17.38 18.54 0.22
N LEU A 95 18.13 17.82 1.07
CA LEU A 95 17.76 16.47 1.54
C LEU A 95 16.39 16.41 2.22
N ASN A 96 16.05 17.37 3.08
CA ASN A 96 14.76 17.37 3.78
C ASN A 96 13.56 17.43 2.80
N LEU A 97 13.69 18.21 1.72
CA LEU A 97 12.66 18.30 0.68
C LEU A 97 12.60 16.99 -0.12
N VAL A 98 13.77 16.47 -0.52
CA VAL A 98 13.92 15.26 -1.32
C VAL A 98 13.34 14.04 -0.60
N GLU A 99 13.66 13.87 0.68
CA GLU A 99 13.17 12.75 1.50
C GLU A 99 11.63 12.72 1.52
N GLY A 100 10.99 13.87 1.75
CA GLY A 100 9.53 13.98 1.72
C GLY A 100 8.95 13.62 0.35
N LEU A 101 9.55 14.13 -0.74
CA LEU A 101 9.11 13.84 -2.11
C LEU A 101 9.26 12.36 -2.47
N ILE A 102 10.38 11.73 -2.09
CA ILE A 102 10.64 10.31 -2.34
C ILE A 102 9.62 9.43 -1.61
N ILE A 103 9.34 9.71 -0.33
CA ILE A 103 8.34 8.95 0.43
C ILE A 103 6.95 9.05 -0.23
N GLN A 104 6.55 10.24 -0.67
CA GLN A 104 5.26 10.43 -1.35
C GLN A 104 5.22 9.74 -2.71
N ALA A 105 6.28 9.83 -3.50
CA ALA A 105 6.39 9.14 -4.79
C ALA A 105 6.27 7.61 -4.61
N ALA A 106 6.94 7.05 -3.60
CA ALA A 106 6.87 5.62 -3.30
C ALA A 106 5.44 5.16 -2.95
N ARG A 107 4.74 5.91 -2.09
CA ARG A 107 3.34 5.63 -1.75
C ARG A 107 2.42 5.69 -2.97
N LEU A 108 2.56 6.73 -3.77
CA LEU A 108 1.75 6.89 -4.98
C LEU A 108 2.01 5.76 -5.98
N ARG A 109 3.27 5.33 -6.14
CA ARG A 109 3.62 4.23 -7.04
C ARG A 109 2.89 2.93 -6.67
N ILE A 110 2.89 2.57 -5.39
CA ILE A 110 2.21 1.36 -4.91
C ILE A 110 0.70 1.45 -5.12
N LEU A 111 0.10 2.62 -4.85
CA LEU A 111 -1.32 2.86 -5.07
C LEU A 111 -1.71 2.83 -6.56
N LEU A 112 -0.85 3.34 -7.44
CA LEU A 112 -1.05 3.29 -8.89
C LEU A 112 -1.04 1.85 -9.39
N ASP A 113 -0.09 1.03 -8.96
CA ASP A 113 -0.02 -0.38 -9.32
C ASP A 113 -1.28 -1.13 -8.87
N ASP A 114 -1.79 -0.86 -7.66
CA ASP A 114 -3.01 -1.49 -7.14
C ASP A 114 -4.28 -1.03 -7.87
N ASN A 115 -4.37 0.27 -8.21
CA ASN A 115 -5.45 0.78 -9.04
C ASN A 115 -5.42 0.18 -10.44
N TRP A 116 -4.24 0.05 -11.05
CA TRP A 116 -4.09 -0.53 -12.38
C TRP A 116 -4.53 -2.00 -12.43
N LYS A 117 -4.18 -2.78 -11.40
CA LYS A 117 -4.66 -4.17 -11.26
C LYS A 117 -6.18 -4.24 -11.22
N ASP A 118 -6.83 -3.41 -10.39
CA ASP A 118 -8.29 -3.36 -10.33
C ASP A 118 -8.92 -2.96 -11.68
N ILE A 119 -8.34 -1.98 -12.38
CA ILE A 119 -8.85 -1.52 -13.68
C ILE A 119 -8.73 -2.63 -14.73
N ILE A 120 -7.64 -3.40 -14.74
CA ILE A 120 -7.47 -4.55 -15.63
C ILE A 120 -8.52 -5.63 -15.33
N GLU A 121 -8.75 -5.92 -14.05
CA GLU A 121 -9.66 -7.00 -13.63
C GLU A 121 -11.14 -6.65 -13.83
N ASN A 122 -11.52 -5.40 -13.54
CA ASN A 122 -12.91 -4.97 -13.42
C ASN A 122 -13.34 -3.96 -14.50
N GLY A 123 -12.43 -3.54 -15.36
CA GLY A 123 -12.65 -2.56 -16.41
C GLY A 123 -12.74 -1.12 -15.92
N GLU A 124 -12.80 -0.18 -16.86
CA GLU A 124 -12.88 1.26 -16.55
C GLU A 124 -14.31 1.77 -16.30
N TYR A 125 -15.30 1.05 -16.82
CA TYR A 125 -16.71 1.44 -16.80
C TYR A 125 -17.56 0.38 -16.11
N GLU A 126 -18.60 0.83 -15.40
CA GLU A 126 -19.62 -0.02 -14.80
C GLU A 126 -21.02 0.41 -15.24
N LYS A 127 -21.95 -0.55 -15.32
CA LYS A 127 -23.37 -0.23 -15.54
C LYS A 127 -23.94 0.38 -14.27
N PHE A 128 -24.51 1.58 -14.38
CA PHE A 128 -25.09 2.32 -13.28
C PHE A 128 -26.56 2.65 -13.54
N LYS A 129 -27.37 2.61 -12.49
CA LYS A 129 -28.81 2.93 -12.53
C LYS A 129 -29.21 3.59 -11.22
N GLN A 130 -29.80 4.80 -11.29
CA GLN A 130 -30.12 5.61 -10.11
C GLN A 130 -31.48 5.27 -9.48
N SER A 131 -32.43 4.74 -10.26
CA SER A 131 -33.75 4.30 -9.80
C SER A 131 -34.22 3.08 -10.57
N GLU A 132 -35.15 2.29 -10.03
CA GLU A 132 -35.67 1.07 -10.68
C GLU A 132 -36.29 1.29 -12.07
N ASN A 133 -36.74 2.51 -12.36
CA ASN A 133 -37.41 2.83 -13.64
C ASN A 133 -36.47 3.40 -14.71
N GLN A 134 -35.20 3.65 -14.40
CA GLN A 134 -34.24 4.20 -15.36
C GLN A 134 -33.49 3.10 -16.13
N LEU A 135 -33.14 3.32 -17.40
CA LEU A 135 -32.24 2.42 -18.13
C LEU A 135 -30.81 2.55 -17.59
N ALA A 136 -30.13 1.42 -17.39
CA ALA A 136 -28.74 1.42 -16.96
C ALA A 136 -27.83 1.98 -18.06
N TYR A 137 -26.88 2.82 -17.69
CA TYR A 137 -25.90 3.42 -18.60
C TYR A 137 -24.47 3.18 -18.10
N ASP A 138 -23.48 3.31 -18.98
CA ASP A 138 -22.07 3.16 -18.62
C ASP A 138 -21.56 4.41 -17.89
N ARG A 139 -20.97 4.21 -16.71
CA ARG A 139 -20.31 5.27 -15.96
C ARG A 139 -18.86 4.87 -15.68
N LYS A 140 -17.95 5.84 -15.74
CA LYS A 140 -16.56 5.64 -15.32
C LYS A 140 -16.52 5.29 -13.83
N ARG A 141 -15.78 4.23 -13.49
CA ARG A 141 -15.62 3.79 -12.10
C ARG A 141 -14.75 4.80 -11.34
N PRO A 142 -15.07 5.15 -10.07
CA PRO A 142 -14.28 6.12 -9.28
C PRO A 142 -12.80 5.77 -9.12
N ILE A 143 -12.46 4.49 -9.20
CA ILE A 143 -11.08 4.00 -9.14
C ILE A 143 -10.22 4.49 -10.31
N VAL A 144 -10.83 4.69 -11.49
CA VAL A 144 -10.11 5.19 -12.68
C VAL A 144 -9.81 6.66 -12.54
N GLU A 145 -10.75 7.46 -12.02
CA GLU A 145 -10.49 8.87 -11.69
C GLU A 145 -9.40 9.00 -10.61
N SER A 146 -9.43 8.11 -9.61
CA SER A 146 -8.39 8.04 -8.58
C SER A 146 -7.02 7.74 -9.18
N TYR A 147 -6.94 6.78 -10.12
CA TYR A 147 -5.71 6.44 -10.85
C TYR A 147 -5.18 7.66 -11.62
N ASP A 148 -6.02 8.29 -12.46
CA ASP A 148 -5.62 9.44 -13.28
C ASP A 148 -5.07 10.60 -12.44
N ASN A 149 -5.70 10.88 -11.30
CA ASN A 149 -5.28 11.95 -10.40
C ASN A 149 -3.97 11.62 -9.67
N ARG A 150 -3.79 10.36 -9.26
CA ARG A 150 -2.55 9.86 -8.65
C ARG A 150 -1.40 9.88 -9.64
N ASP A 151 -1.64 9.49 -10.90
CA ASP A 151 -0.61 9.45 -11.93
C ASP A 151 -0.10 10.87 -12.21
N LYS A 152 -1.01 11.83 -12.43
CA LYS A 152 -0.62 13.25 -12.58
C LYS A 152 0.23 13.76 -11.43
N THR A 153 -0.15 13.43 -10.20
CA THR A 153 0.60 13.83 -8.99
C THR A 153 1.97 13.14 -8.93
N TYR A 154 2.04 11.85 -9.24
CA TYR A 154 3.28 11.09 -9.30
C TYR A 154 4.23 11.64 -10.36
N GLN A 155 3.76 11.90 -11.58
CA GLN A 155 4.54 12.52 -12.65
C GLN A 155 5.09 13.88 -12.23
N ALA A 156 4.31 14.69 -11.52
CA ALA A 156 4.75 15.98 -11.01
C ALA A 156 5.89 15.85 -9.99
N ILE A 157 5.79 14.91 -9.05
CA ILE A 157 6.85 14.66 -8.05
C ILE A 157 8.11 14.12 -8.73
N ILE A 158 8.00 13.14 -9.63
CA ILE A 158 9.15 12.58 -10.35
C ILE A 158 9.85 13.67 -11.18
N LYS A 159 9.08 14.56 -11.81
CA LYS A 159 9.64 15.72 -12.51
C LYS A 159 10.40 16.64 -11.56
N GLN A 160 9.84 16.97 -10.39
CA GLN A 160 10.53 17.79 -9.39
C GLN A 160 11.84 17.14 -8.94
N LEU A 161 11.84 15.86 -8.59
CA LEU A 161 13.05 15.12 -8.20
C LEU A 161 14.10 15.11 -9.33
N THR A 162 13.67 14.87 -10.57
CA THR A 162 14.55 14.90 -11.74
C THR A 162 15.15 16.28 -11.99
N ASP A 163 14.36 17.35 -11.81
CA ASP A 163 14.81 18.74 -11.97
C ASP A 163 15.85 19.16 -10.90
N LEU A 164 15.92 18.44 -9.77
CA LEU A 164 16.89 18.66 -8.70
C LEU A 164 18.25 17.99 -8.93
N LEU A 165 18.35 17.06 -9.89
CA LEU A 165 19.61 16.41 -10.23
C LEU A 165 20.62 17.42 -10.80
N PRO A 166 21.93 17.24 -10.56
CA PRO A 166 22.96 18.08 -11.13
C PRO A 166 22.87 18.08 -12.66
N ARG A 167 22.66 19.25 -13.26
CA ARG A 167 22.76 19.39 -14.71
C ARG A 167 24.24 19.35 -15.07
N GLY A 168 24.67 18.31 -15.78
CA GLY A 168 26.03 18.23 -16.33
C GLY A 168 26.41 19.47 -17.14
N PRO A 169 27.71 19.71 -17.40
CA PRO A 169 28.15 20.92 -18.09
C PRO A 169 27.40 21.07 -19.42
N LYS A 170 26.68 22.20 -19.55
CA LYS A 170 26.03 22.57 -20.82
C LYS A 170 27.11 22.58 -21.90
N LYS A 171 27.12 21.60 -22.81
CA LYS A 171 27.91 21.70 -24.04
C LYS A 171 27.40 22.92 -24.80
N ASP A 172 28.17 24.01 -24.76
CA ASP A 172 27.90 25.23 -25.49
C ASP A 172 27.79 24.93 -26.99
N LYS A 173 26.57 24.99 -27.53
CA LYS A 173 26.30 24.80 -28.97
C LYS A 173 26.83 25.94 -29.85
N LYS A 174 27.64 26.87 -29.33
CA LYS A 174 28.15 28.05 -30.06
C LYS A 174 29.55 27.90 -30.67
N SER A 175 30.28 26.81 -30.43
CA SER A 175 31.65 26.66 -30.97
C SER A 175 31.74 26.15 -32.42
N LYS A 176 30.64 25.71 -33.07
CA LYS A 176 30.70 25.09 -34.41
C LYS A 176 30.54 26.04 -35.61
N LEU A 177 30.50 27.36 -35.42
CA LEU A 177 30.20 28.33 -36.51
C LEU A 177 31.33 29.30 -36.88
N LEU A 178 32.54 29.15 -36.32
CA LEU A 178 33.71 29.96 -36.69
C LEU A 178 34.84 29.03 -37.09
N GLY A 179 34.87 28.62 -38.35
CA GLY A 179 35.92 27.74 -38.86
C GLY A 179 35.71 27.26 -40.29
N ARG A 180 35.38 28.17 -41.21
CA ARG A 180 35.67 28.05 -42.65
C ARG A 180 35.88 29.45 -43.21
N GLY A 181 37.10 29.97 -43.01
CA GLY A 181 37.72 30.89 -43.95
C GLY A 181 38.35 30.10 -45.08
#